data_AF-A0A1C5PTC3-F1
#
_entry.id   AF-A0A1C5PTC3-F1
#
_cell.length_a   1.000
_cell.length_b   1.000
_cell.length_c   1.000
_cell.angle_alpha   90.00
_cell.angle_beta   90.00
_cell.angle_gamma   90.00
#
_symmetry.space_group_name_H-M   'P 1'
#
loop_
_entity.id
_entity.type
_entity.pdbx_description
1 polymer ?
#
loop_
_entity_poly.entity_id
_entity_poly.type
_entity_poly.pdbx_seq_one_letter_code
_entity_poly.pdbx_strand_id
1 'polypeptide(L)'
;MHLKTGTAKAACGEDVPFQMRMYRKTELACLYFPYTDKKGALMNLWRWIKRCTQLDQALQEAGYDKYRKYFLKREVELIVKFLGEP
;
A
#
# COMPACT_ATOMS: atom_id res chain seq x y z
N MET A 1 24.71 -22.14 -2.61
CA MET A 1 24.48 -21.35 -3.84
C MET A 1 24.15 -19.94 -3.41
N HIS A 2 25.10 -19.02 -3.55
CA HIS A 2 24.96 -17.62 -3.13
C HIS A 2 24.07 -16.90 -4.14
N LEU A 3 22.83 -16.59 -3.75
CA LEU A 3 21.97 -15.70 -4.52
C LEU A 3 22.14 -14.29 -3.98
N LYS A 4 22.76 -13.48 -4.82
CA LYS A 4 23.03 -12.06 -4.68
C LYS A 4 21.68 -11.34 -4.54
N THR A 5 21.30 -10.94 -3.34
CA THR A 5 20.24 -9.93 -3.17
C THR A 5 20.89 -8.57 -3.44
N GLY A 6 20.78 -8.12 -4.69
CA GLY A 6 21.22 -6.80 -5.10
C GLY A 6 20.55 -5.74 -4.23
N THR A 7 21.39 -4.89 -3.64
CA THR A 7 21.00 -3.71 -2.88
C THR A 7 20.31 -2.71 -3.82
N ALA A 8 19.00 -2.86 -3.99
CA ALA A 8 18.19 -1.88 -4.70
C ALA A 8 17.86 -0.75 -3.71
N LYS A 9 18.59 0.35 -3.85
CA LYS A 9 18.41 1.62 -3.16
C LYS A 9 16.92 2.03 -3.18
N ALA A 10 16.30 2.11 -2.00
CA ALA A 10 14.90 2.51 -1.80
C ALA A 10 14.65 3.91 -2.38
N ALA A 11 13.72 4.01 -3.33
CA ALA A 11 13.36 5.27 -3.97
C ALA A 11 12.31 6.07 -3.18
N CYS A 12 11.75 5.49 -2.12
CA CYS A 12 10.65 6.11 -1.36
C CYS A 12 10.58 5.66 0.11
N GLY A 13 11.57 6.04 0.93
CA GLY A 13 11.44 6.01 2.41
C GLY A 13 12.45 5.11 3.12
N GLU A 14 12.88 5.58 4.30
CA GLU A 14 13.72 4.87 5.27
C GLU A 14 13.07 3.54 5.71
N ASP A 15 13.85 2.58 6.23
CA ASP A 15 13.39 1.31 6.81
C ASP A 15 12.52 1.53 8.07
N VAL A 16 11.35 2.16 7.91
CA VAL A 16 10.40 2.37 8.99
C VAL A 16 9.47 1.15 9.04
N PRO A 17 9.42 0.41 10.16
CA PRO A 17 8.56 -0.76 10.26
C PRO A 17 7.09 -0.38 10.04
N PHE A 18 6.33 -1.25 9.37
CA PHE A 18 4.90 -1.09 9.20
C PHE A 18 4.20 -1.02 10.57
N GLN A 19 3.25 -0.10 10.72
CA GLN A 19 2.47 0.10 11.94
C GLN A 19 1.01 0.28 11.59
N MET A 20 0.09 -0.25 12.38
CA MET A 20 -1.35 -0.15 12.10
C MET A 20 -1.90 1.26 12.46
N ARG A 21 -1.58 2.24 11.61
CA ARG A 21 -1.93 3.66 11.73
C ARG A 21 -2.58 4.20 10.46
N MET A 22 -3.01 5.46 10.50
CA MET A 22 -3.43 6.16 9.28
C MET A 22 -2.22 6.43 8.40
N TYR A 23 -2.33 6.13 7.12
CA TYR A 23 -1.26 6.36 6.14
C TYR A 23 -1.74 7.25 5.01
N ARG A 24 -0.84 8.06 4.45
CA ARG A 24 -1.14 8.69 3.16
C ARG A 24 -1.20 7.63 2.06
N LYS A 25 -2.06 7.81 1.04
CA LYS A 25 -2.18 6.85 -0.07
C LYS A 25 -0.84 6.56 -0.75
N THR A 26 -0.02 7.58 -0.93
CA THR A 26 1.34 7.46 -1.47
C THR A 26 2.32 6.81 -0.49
N GLU A 27 2.15 7.04 0.81
CA GLU A 27 3.02 6.47 1.85
C GLU A 27 2.78 4.98 1.96
N LEU A 28 1.52 4.55 2.10
CA LEU A 28 1.16 3.13 2.11
C LEU A 28 1.58 2.43 0.82
N ALA A 29 1.36 3.07 -0.34
CA ALA A 29 1.78 2.49 -1.61
C ALA A 29 3.31 2.33 -1.72
N CYS A 30 4.08 3.29 -1.21
CA CYS A 30 5.55 3.16 -1.18
C CYS A 30 6.02 2.05 -0.24
N LEU A 31 5.28 1.74 0.84
CA LEU A 31 5.60 0.60 1.70
C LEU A 31 5.47 -0.72 0.93
N TYR A 32 4.36 -0.93 0.19
CA TYR A 32 4.19 -2.13 -0.65
C TYR A 32 5.13 -2.18 -1.86
N PHE A 33 5.47 -1.02 -2.42
CA PHE A 33 6.25 -0.91 -3.66
C PHE A 33 7.44 0.04 -3.49
N PRO A 34 8.46 -0.32 -2.69
CA PRO A 34 9.60 0.57 -2.37
C PRO A 34 10.50 0.87 -3.57
N TYR A 35 10.42 0.03 -4.61
CA TYR A 35 11.19 0.16 -5.85
C TYR A 35 10.52 1.01 -6.93
N THR A 36 9.31 1.52 -6.69
CA THR A 36 8.55 2.29 -7.67
C THR A 36 8.43 3.76 -7.24
N ASP A 37 8.40 4.68 -8.19
CA ASP A 37 8.08 6.09 -7.92
C ASP A 37 6.73 6.21 -7.18
N LYS A 38 6.59 7.24 -6.32
CA LYS A 38 5.36 7.52 -5.56
C LYS A 38 4.08 7.41 -6.38
N LYS A 39 4.09 7.90 -7.63
CA LYS A 39 2.95 7.83 -8.55
C LYS A 39 2.73 6.41 -9.08
N GLY A 40 3.81 5.71 -9.46
CA GLY A 40 3.73 4.34 -9.96
C GLY A 40 3.32 3.34 -8.88
N ALA A 41 3.85 3.49 -7.66
CA ALA A 41 3.46 2.72 -6.49
C ALA A 41 1.95 2.86 -6.24
N LEU A 42 1.44 4.09 -6.27
CA LEU A 42 0.02 4.37 -6.08
C LEU A 42 -0.83 3.78 -7.21
N MET A 43 -0.40 3.90 -8.48
CA MET A 43 -1.10 3.26 -9.61
C MET A 43 -1.12 1.73 -9.50
N ASN A 44 -0.02 1.11 -9.07
CA ASN A 44 0.05 -0.33 -8.83
C ASN A 44 -0.91 -0.77 -7.72
N LEU A 45 -0.92 -0.04 -6.60
CA LEU A 45 -1.85 -0.30 -5.49
C LEU A 45 -3.30 -0.16 -5.94
N TRP A 46 -3.64 0.88 -6.70
CA TRP A 46 -4.99 1.07 -7.25
C TRP A 46 -5.39 -0.04 -8.22
N ARG A 47 -4.47 -0.48 -9.08
CA ARG A 47 -4.72 -1.60 -10.00
C ARG A 47 -4.98 -2.90 -9.24
N TRP A 48 -4.26 -3.13 -8.14
CA TRP A 48 -4.48 -4.28 -7.26
C TRP A 48 -5.84 -4.20 -6.55
N ILE A 49 -6.18 -3.06 -5.94
CA ILE A 49 -7.49 -2.86 -5.32
C ILE A 49 -8.62 -3.12 -6.32
N LYS A 50 -8.53 -2.56 -7.53
CA LYS A 50 -9.52 -2.79 -8.59
C LYS A 50 -9.60 -4.24 -9.07
N ARG A 51 -8.50 -4.99 -9.02
CA ARG A 51 -8.48 -6.41 -9.37
C ARG A 51 -9.13 -7.27 -8.30
N CYS A 52 -9.04 -6.85 -7.04
CA CYS A 52 -9.65 -7.50 -5.88
C CYS A 52 -11.00 -6.85 -5.55
N THR A 53 -12.06 -7.29 -6.25
CA THR A 53 -13.44 -6.80 -6.01
C THR A 53 -13.91 -6.93 -4.56
N GLN A 54 -13.46 -7.96 -3.84
CA GLN A 54 -13.76 -8.14 -2.42
C GLN A 54 -13.16 -7.02 -1.55
N LEU A 55 -11.96 -6.56 -1.86
CA LEU A 55 -11.32 -5.45 -1.16
C LEU A 55 -12.00 -4.12 -1.50
N ASP A 56 -12.33 -3.91 -2.77
CA ASP A 56 -13.05 -2.71 -3.22
C ASP A 56 -14.41 -2.58 -2.51
N GLN A 57 -15.16 -3.69 -2.43
CA GLN A 57 -16.43 -3.75 -1.72
C GLN A 57 -16.26 -3.50 -0.21
N ALA A 58 -15.26 -4.13 0.42
CA ALA A 58 -14.99 -3.92 1.85
C ALA A 58 -14.57 -2.49 2.17
N LEU A 59 -13.79 -1.85 1.29
CA LEU A 59 -13.45 -0.43 1.41
C LEU A 59 -14.70 0.45 1.27
N GLN A 60 -15.58 0.15 0.32
CA GLN A 60 -16.83 0.89 0.14
C GLN A 60 -17.76 0.74 1.36
N GLU A 61 -17.87 -0.46 1.93
CA GLU A 61 -18.63 -0.74 3.15
C GLU A 61 -18.02 -0.04 4.38
N ALA A 62 -16.69 0.07 4.44
CA ALA A 62 -15.99 0.86 5.44
C ALA A 62 -16.18 2.38 5.28
N GLY A 63 -16.84 2.84 4.22
CA GLY A 63 -17.10 4.25 3.94
C GLY A 63 -15.91 4.98 3.30
N TYR A 64 -15.11 4.26 2.50
CA TYR A 64 -13.93 4.82 1.83
C TYR A 64 -14.29 6.02 0.94
N ASP A 65 -13.60 7.13 1.20
CA ASP A 65 -13.73 8.35 0.41
C ASP A 65 -12.58 8.47 -0.60
N LYS A 66 -12.93 8.44 -1.90
CA LYS A 66 -11.99 8.59 -3.00
C LYS A 66 -11.28 9.95 -3.01
N TYR A 67 -11.91 11.02 -2.51
CA TYR A 67 -11.33 12.37 -2.48
C TYR A 67 -10.34 12.57 -1.33
N ARG A 68 -10.37 11.67 -0.33
CA ARG A 68 -9.46 11.70 0.81
C ARG A 68 -8.03 11.35 0.39
N LYS A 69 -7.04 12.06 0.93
CA LYS A 69 -5.61 11.84 0.61
C LYS A 69 -4.93 10.76 1.47
N TYR A 70 -5.62 10.27 2.49
CA TYR A 70 -5.14 9.29 3.46
C TYR A 70 -6.09 8.11 3.56
N PHE A 71 -5.53 6.94 3.85
CA PHE A 71 -6.27 5.77 4.28
C PHE A 71 -6.46 5.80 5.79
N LEU A 72 -7.69 5.56 6.24
CA LEU A 72 -7.98 5.38 7.65
C LEU A 72 -7.42 4.06 8.17
N LYS A 73 -7.25 3.93 9.48
CA LYS A 73 -6.76 2.70 10.11
C LYS A 73 -7.57 1.45 9.68
N ARG A 74 -8.91 1.57 9.64
CA ARG A 74 -9.80 0.49 9.17
C ARG A 74 -9.56 0.12 7.70
N GLU A 75 -9.31 1.11 6.86
CA GLU A 75 -9.03 0.88 5.42
C GLU A 75 -7.66 0.22 5.24
N VAL A 76 -6.65 0.65 6.02
CA VAL A 76 -5.32 0.02 6.07
C VAL A 76 -5.44 -1.42 6.55
N GLU A 77 -6.22 -1.69 7.60
CA GLU A 77 -6.51 -3.04 8.09
C GLU A 77 -7.10 -3.93 6.99
N LEU A 78 -8.06 -3.42 6.20
CA LEU A 78 -8.62 -4.16 5.08
C LEU A 78 -7.54 -4.42 4.02
N ILE A 79 -6.80 -3.39 3.60
CA ILE A 79 -5.74 -3.54 2.60
C ILE A 79 -4.73 -4.59 3.07
N VAL A 80 -4.27 -4.55 4.31
CA VAL A 80 -3.33 -5.55 4.88
C VAL A 80 -3.96 -6.93 4.99
N LYS A 81 -5.24 -7.03 5.36
CA LYS A 81 -5.95 -8.31 5.45
C LYS A 81 -6.06 -9.01 4.08
N PHE A 82 -6.21 -8.24 3.00
CA PHE A 82 -6.35 -8.77 1.64
C PHE A 82 -5.03 -8.87 0.87
N LEU A 83 -4.08 -7.95 1.07
CA LEU A 83 -2.79 -7.90 0.36
C LEU A 83 -1.62 -8.50 1.16
N GLY A 84 -1.74 -8.62 2.49
CA GLY A 84 -0.64 -8.96 3.39
C GLY A 84 0.03 -7.74 4.01
N GLU A 85 0.94 -7.94 4.97
CA GLU A 85 1.75 -6.84 5.51
C GLU A 85 2.79 -6.37 4.47
N PRO A 86 2.93 -5.05 4.25
CA PRO A 86 3.91 -4.49 3.31
C PRO A 86 5.36 -4.65 3.78
#